data_AF-A0A366K4S0-F1
#
_entry.id   AF-A0A366K4S0-F1
#
_cell.length_a   1.000
_cell.length_b   1.000
_cell.length_c   1.000
_cell.angle_alpha   90.00
_cell.angle_beta   90.00
_cell.angle_gamma   90.00
#
_symmetry.space_group_name_H-M   'P 1'
#
loop_
_entity.id
_entity.type
_entity.pdbx_description
1 polymer ?
#
loop_
_entity_poly.entity_id
_entity_poly.type
_entity_poly.pdbx_seq_one_letter_code
_entity_poly.pdbx_strand_id
1 'polypeptide(L)'
;MEIQEILEWAFQRHLNPLSWYIRPVFLIVLVYFAYKRSLKGVIITFVLMMSSMVWFPAPETINQQMQAVLEYEQMLLSNPISASFTIDLMMVFVVLILMSFWKHSLILGLIILNVTLVGKVGLSLLFTGENGWAPLGNTIFGLILINGTGAFIMYRKRKNKLVKE
;
A
#
# COMPACT_ATOMS: atom_id res chain seq x y z
N MET A 1 14.95 -19.79 -16.26
CA MET A 1 13.62 -19.20 -15.99
C MET A 1 13.56 -17.93 -16.80
N GLU A 2 12.71 -17.90 -17.82
CA GLU A 2 12.50 -16.70 -18.61
C GLU A 2 11.85 -15.61 -17.74
N ILE A 3 12.08 -14.32 -18.05
CA ILE A 3 11.54 -13.20 -17.25
C ILE A 3 10.02 -13.32 -17.09
N GLN A 4 9.32 -13.82 -18.12
CA GLN A 4 7.89 -14.06 -18.11
C GLN A 4 7.48 -15.09 -17.05
N GLU A 5 8.22 -16.19 -16.92
CA GLU A 5 7.97 -17.23 -15.91
C GLU A 5 8.17 -16.69 -14.49
N ILE A 6 9.15 -15.80 -14.28
CA ILE A 6 9.37 -15.14 -12.98
C ILE A 6 8.17 -14.26 -12.61
N LEU A 7 7.68 -13.48 -13.58
CA LEU A 7 6.54 -12.60 -13.38
C LEU A 7 5.28 -13.40 -13.09
N GLU A 8 4.98 -14.43 -13.89
CA GLU A 8 3.81 -15.29 -13.67
C GLU A 8 3.86 -15.98 -12.30
N TRP A 9 5.02 -16.53 -11.93
CA TRP A 9 5.27 -17.12 -10.61
C TRP A 9 5.01 -16.13 -9.46
N ALA A 10 5.40 -14.87 -9.63
CA ALA A 10 5.19 -13.81 -8.65
C ALA A 10 3.71 -13.41 -8.56
N PHE A 11 3.02 -13.28 -9.70
CA PHE A 11 1.60 -12.93 -9.74
C PHE A 11 0.72 -14.02 -9.15
N GLN A 12 1.01 -15.30 -9.40
CA GLN A 12 0.29 -16.41 -8.78
C GLN A 12 0.35 -16.37 -7.24
N ARG A 13 1.50 -15.98 -6.67
CA ARG A 13 1.64 -15.77 -5.22
C ARG A 13 0.96 -14.50 -4.74
N HIS A 14 0.90 -13.48 -5.57
CA HIS A 14 0.22 -12.23 -5.23
C HIS A 14 -1.31 -12.37 -5.10
N LEU A 15 -1.90 -13.43 -5.67
CA LEU A 15 -3.29 -13.80 -5.42
C LEU A 15 -3.56 -14.14 -3.94
N ASN A 16 -2.52 -14.43 -3.16
CA ASN A 16 -2.69 -14.66 -1.73
C ASN A 16 -3.06 -13.35 -1.00
N PRO A 17 -4.23 -13.27 -0.34
CA PRO A 17 -4.69 -12.07 0.37
C PRO A 17 -3.70 -11.56 1.42
N LEU A 18 -2.90 -12.45 2.03
CA LEU A 18 -1.90 -12.09 3.04
C LEU A 18 -0.87 -11.10 2.48
N SER A 19 -0.51 -11.24 1.20
CA SER A 19 0.39 -10.30 0.52
C SER A 19 -0.22 -8.89 0.38
N TRP A 20 -1.55 -8.77 0.47
CA TRP A 20 -2.26 -7.48 0.41
C TRP A 20 -2.35 -6.86 1.81
N TYR A 21 -2.64 -7.68 2.83
CA TYR A 21 -2.74 -7.23 4.22
C TYR A 21 -1.40 -6.81 4.84
N ILE A 22 -0.28 -7.41 4.41
CA ILE A 22 1.03 -7.03 4.93
C ILE A 22 1.49 -5.64 4.42
N ARG A 23 1.01 -5.19 3.26
CA ARG A 23 1.41 -3.90 2.67
C ARG A 23 1.05 -2.70 3.55
N PRO A 24 -0.18 -2.55 4.10
CA PRO A 24 -0.48 -1.52 5.08
C PRO A 24 0.42 -1.55 6.33
N VAL A 25 0.86 -2.74 6.78
CA VAL A 25 1.78 -2.86 7.91
C VAL A 25 3.15 -2.28 7.55
N PHE A 26 3.70 -2.66 6.39
CA PHE A 26 4.95 -2.07 5.90
C PHE A 26 4.84 -0.57 5.67
N LEU A 27 3.69 -0.09 5.21
CA LEU A 27 3.44 1.34 5.01
C LEU A 27 3.58 2.13 6.32
N ILE A 28 3.13 1.58 7.45
CA ILE A 28 3.34 2.20 8.77
C ILE A 28 4.83 2.22 9.14
N VAL A 29 5.53 1.10 8.96
CA VAL A 29 6.97 1.03 9.25
C VAL A 29 7.75 2.02 8.37
N LEU A 30 7.36 2.13 7.10
CA LEU A 30 7.96 3.03 6.12
C LEU A 30 7.76 4.49 6.55
N VAL A 31 6.53 4.84 6.92
CA VAL A 31 6.16 6.16 7.44
C VAL A 31 6.88 6.48 8.75
N TYR A 32 7.07 5.49 9.63
CA TYR A 32 7.85 5.66 10.86
C TYR A 32 9.30 6.04 10.57
N PHE A 33 9.97 5.35 9.65
CA PHE A 33 11.34 5.69 9.27
C PHE A 33 11.44 7.03 8.54
N ALA A 34 10.43 7.38 7.73
CA ALA A 34 10.32 8.69 7.11
C ALA A 34 10.20 9.79 8.18
N TYR A 35 9.36 9.58 9.20
CA TYR A 35 9.24 10.47 10.34
C TYR A 35 10.54 10.58 11.14
N LYS A 36 11.31 9.49 11.26
CA LYS A 36 12.63 9.49 11.89
C LYS A 36 13.75 10.06 11.03
N ARG A 37 13.46 10.54 9.81
CA ARG A 37 14.46 11.05 8.85
C ARG A 37 15.54 10.02 8.48
N SER A 38 15.22 8.74 8.54
CA SER A 38 16.17 7.65 8.23
C SER A 38 15.99 7.15 6.79
N LEU A 39 16.83 7.64 5.86
CA LEU A 39 16.79 7.18 4.46
C LEU A 39 17.06 5.69 4.33
N LYS A 40 18.01 5.15 5.11
CA LYS A 40 18.30 3.70 5.12
C LYS A 40 17.07 2.89 5.51
N GLY A 41 16.37 3.30 6.57
CA GLY A 41 15.15 2.63 7.02
C GLY A 41 14.03 2.72 5.98
N VAL A 42 13.87 3.86 5.33
CA VAL A 42 12.89 4.05 4.24
C VAL A 42 13.19 3.10 3.07
N ILE A 43 14.43 3.06 2.59
CA ILE A 43 14.82 2.21 1.44
C ILE A 43 14.62 0.73 1.78
N ILE A 44 15.12 0.27 2.93
CA ILE A 44 14.99 -1.14 3.35
C ILE A 44 13.52 -1.52 3.46
N THR A 45 12.71 -0.70 4.12
CA THR A 45 11.28 -1.00 4.30
C THR A 45 10.53 -0.98 2.97
N PHE A 46 10.88 -0.07 2.06
CA PHE A 46 10.28 -0.02 0.73
C PHE A 46 10.59 -1.29 -0.08
N VAL A 47 11.85 -1.74 -0.07
CA VAL A 47 12.25 -2.99 -0.73
C VAL A 47 11.52 -4.19 -0.13
N LEU A 48 11.43 -4.28 1.21
CA LEU A 48 10.68 -5.35 1.87
C LEU A 48 9.20 -5.32 1.47
N MET A 49 8.58 -4.14 1.45
CA MET A 49 7.19 -3.95 1.03
C MET A 49 6.97 -4.43 -0.41
N MET A 50 7.85 -4.10 -1.35
CA MET A 50 7.75 -4.56 -2.74
C MET A 50 7.97 -6.07 -2.84
N SER A 51 8.93 -6.62 -2.09
CA SER A 51 9.20 -8.06 -2.09
C SER A 51 8.06 -8.90 -1.48
N SER A 52 7.18 -8.29 -0.67
CA SER A 52 6.07 -8.99 0.01
C SER A 52 5.08 -9.69 -0.94
N MET A 53 5.10 -9.33 -2.23
CA MET A 53 4.32 -9.98 -3.29
C MET A 53 4.57 -11.50 -3.39
N VAL A 54 5.78 -11.95 -3.03
CA VAL A 54 6.23 -13.34 -3.25
C VAL A 54 6.51 -14.12 -1.97
N TRP A 55 6.23 -13.53 -0.81
CA TRP A 55 6.53 -14.14 0.50
C TRP A 55 5.58 -15.28 0.86
N PHE A 56 4.35 -15.22 0.35
CA PHE A 56 3.30 -16.18 0.66
C PHE A 56 3.13 -17.19 -0.47
N PRO A 57 2.77 -18.45 -0.16
CA PRO A 57 2.51 -19.45 -1.18
C PRO A 57 1.27 -19.07 -2.01
N ALA A 58 1.20 -19.60 -3.23
CA ALA A 58 -0.01 -19.47 -4.04
C ALA A 58 -1.20 -20.09 -3.30
N PRO A 59 -2.38 -19.46 -3.32
CA PRO A 59 -3.54 -19.96 -2.60
C PRO A 59 -4.08 -21.25 -3.23
N GLU A 60 -4.55 -22.19 -2.40
CA GLU A 60 -5.18 -23.43 -2.88
C GLU A 60 -6.53 -23.18 -3.56
N THR A 61 -7.25 -22.14 -3.11
CA THR A 61 -8.53 -21.70 -3.69
C THR A 61 -8.41 -20.27 -4.20
N ILE A 62 -8.68 -20.06 -5.49
CA ILE A 62 -8.59 -18.73 -6.12
C ILE A 62 -9.93 -18.00 -5.99
N ASN A 63 -9.90 -16.80 -5.40
CA ASN A 63 -11.05 -15.90 -5.40
C ASN A 63 -11.13 -15.19 -6.76
N GLN A 64 -12.23 -15.39 -7.49
CA GLN A 64 -12.43 -14.84 -8.83
C GLN A 64 -12.39 -13.30 -8.89
N GLN A 65 -12.86 -12.62 -7.84
CA GLN A 65 -12.82 -11.15 -7.80
C GLN A 65 -11.37 -10.65 -7.69
N MET A 66 -10.55 -11.33 -6.89
CA MET A 66 -9.12 -11.00 -6.77
C MET A 66 -8.36 -11.28 -8.06
N GLN A 67 -8.70 -12.39 -8.71
CA GLN A 67 -8.12 -12.75 -10.01
C GLN A 67 -8.43 -11.68 -11.06
N ALA A 68 -9.69 -11.24 -11.18
CA ALA A 68 -10.08 -10.20 -12.13
C ALA A 68 -9.35 -8.86 -11.89
N VAL A 69 -9.17 -8.45 -10.62
CA VAL A 69 -8.39 -7.25 -10.29
C VAL A 69 -6.92 -7.42 -10.69
N LEU A 70 -6.35 -8.60 -10.45
CA LEU A 70 -4.94 -8.86 -10.74
C LEU A 70 -4.66 -8.98 -12.25
N GLU A 71 -5.56 -9.58 -13.01
CA GLU A 71 -5.51 -9.63 -14.48
C GLU A 71 -5.56 -8.22 -15.07
N TYR A 72 -6.38 -7.34 -14.49
CA TYR A 72 -6.41 -5.93 -14.89
C TYR A 72 -5.11 -5.20 -14.54
N GLU A 73 -4.54 -5.41 -13.34
CA GLU A 73 -3.23 -4.86 -12.97
C GLU A 73 -2.13 -5.36 -13.93
N GLN A 74 -2.15 -6.64 -14.33
CA GLN A 74 -1.23 -7.19 -15.32
C GLN A 74 -1.41 -6.55 -16.70
N MET A 75 -2.65 -6.34 -17.15
CA MET A 75 -2.95 -5.68 -18.41
C MET A 75 -2.40 -4.24 -18.43
N LEU A 76 -2.57 -3.49 -17.33
CA LEU A 76 -2.02 -2.15 -17.18
C LEU A 76 -0.50 -2.13 -17.25
N LEU A 77 0.16 -3.12 -16.63
CA LEU A 77 1.62 -3.21 -16.60
C LEU A 77 2.23 -3.79 -17.89
N SER A 78 1.43 -4.46 -18.71
CA SER A 78 1.88 -5.05 -19.98
C SER A 78 1.97 -4.03 -21.11
N ASN A 79 1.15 -2.97 -21.10
CA ASN A 79 1.25 -1.90 -22.08
C ASN A 79 2.24 -0.81 -21.58
N PRO A 80 3.30 -0.48 -22.35
CA PRO A 80 4.35 0.44 -21.89
C PRO A 80 3.86 1.82 -21.43
N ILE A 81 2.82 2.36 -22.07
CA ILE A 81 2.28 3.69 -21.78
C ILE A 81 1.51 3.65 -20.47
N SER A 82 0.59 2.70 -20.31
CA SER A 82 -0.18 2.54 -19.08
C SER A 82 0.69 2.10 -17.91
N ALA A 83 1.71 1.28 -18.17
CA ALA A 83 2.66 0.83 -17.16
C ALA A 83 3.44 2.02 -16.59
N SER A 84 4.00 2.87 -17.45
CA SER A 84 4.72 4.07 -17.04
C SER A 84 3.82 4.99 -16.21
N PHE A 85 2.61 5.29 -16.71
CA PHE A 85 1.65 6.12 -15.98
C PHE A 85 1.27 5.55 -14.60
N THR A 86 1.04 4.24 -14.52
CA THR A 86 0.66 3.56 -13.27
C THR A 86 1.80 3.60 -12.25
N ILE A 87 3.03 3.32 -12.69
CA ILE A 87 4.22 3.35 -11.85
C ILE A 87 4.50 4.78 -11.38
N ASP A 88 4.44 5.76 -12.27
CA ASP A 88 4.65 7.17 -11.94
C ASP A 88 3.63 7.67 -10.91
N LEU A 89 2.34 7.35 -11.12
CA LEU A 89 1.27 7.70 -10.18
C LEU A 89 1.51 7.06 -8.81
N MET A 90 1.89 5.78 -8.76
CA MET A 90 2.23 5.09 -7.51
C MET A 90 3.42 5.76 -6.81
N MET A 91 4.48 6.08 -7.55
CA MET A 91 5.68 6.72 -7.02
C MET A 91 5.38 8.12 -6.48
N VAL A 92 4.53 8.90 -7.17
CA VAL A 92 4.08 10.21 -6.70
C VAL A 92 3.37 10.09 -5.34
N PHE A 93 2.44 9.15 -5.18
CA PHE A 93 1.76 8.96 -3.89
C PHE A 93 2.74 8.55 -2.77
N VAL A 94 3.63 7.59 -3.04
CA VAL A 94 4.64 7.16 -2.07
C VAL A 94 5.51 8.35 -1.64
N VAL A 95 6.02 9.11 -2.60
CA VAL A 95 6.88 10.28 -2.35
C VAL A 95 6.13 11.36 -1.56
N LEU A 96 4.87 11.65 -1.89
CA LEU A 96 4.04 12.60 -1.15
C LEU A 96 3.80 12.17 0.30
N ILE A 97 3.50 10.89 0.54
CA ILE A 97 3.37 10.31 1.88
C ILE A 97 4.69 10.50 2.64
N LEU A 98 5.81 10.03 2.06
CA LEU A 98 7.13 10.12 2.68
C LEU A 98 7.47 11.58 3.02
N MET A 99 7.31 12.52 2.08
CA MET A 99 7.57 13.95 2.31
C MET A 99 6.71 14.54 3.43
N SER A 100 5.45 14.13 3.53
CA SER A 100 4.53 14.63 4.54
C SER A 100 4.98 14.26 5.96
N PHE A 101 5.38 12.99 6.15
CA PHE A 101 5.91 12.51 7.43
C PHE A 101 7.34 12.97 7.69
N TRP A 102 8.14 13.14 6.63
CA TRP A 102 9.45 13.79 6.69
C TRP A 102 9.30 15.19 7.29
N LYS A 103 8.38 16.02 6.78
CA LYS A 103 8.06 17.35 7.34
C LYS A 103 7.31 17.29 8.69
N HIS A 104 7.16 16.12 9.30
CA HIS A 104 6.45 15.88 10.56
C HIS A 104 4.97 16.32 10.56
N SER A 105 4.36 16.47 9.38
CA SER A 105 2.95 16.84 9.25
C SER A 105 2.07 15.59 9.34
N LEU A 106 1.72 15.21 10.57
CA LEU A 106 0.93 14.00 10.82
C LEU A 106 -0.44 14.04 10.15
N ILE A 107 -1.12 15.19 10.18
CA ILE A 107 -2.48 15.33 9.60
C ILE A 107 -2.42 15.21 8.09
N LEU A 108 -1.52 15.96 7.43
CA LEU A 108 -1.36 15.90 5.99
C LEU A 108 -0.98 14.47 5.54
N GLY A 109 -0.11 13.80 6.29
CA GLY A 109 0.31 12.43 6.01
C GLY A 109 -0.86 11.45 6.10
N LEU A 110 -1.70 11.59 7.13
CA LEU A 110 -2.92 10.79 7.27
C LEU A 110 -3.91 11.05 6.13
N ILE A 111 -4.12 12.32 5.74
CA ILE A 111 -5.01 12.66 4.62
C ILE A 111 -4.54 11.98 3.34
N ILE A 112 -3.26 12.12 2.98
CA ILE A 112 -2.70 11.52 1.76
C ILE A 112 -2.83 9.99 1.81
N LEU A 113 -2.51 9.35 2.95
CA LEU A 113 -2.66 7.90 3.12
C LEU A 113 -4.09 7.42 2.92
N ASN A 114 -5.08 8.11 3.50
CA ASN A 114 -6.49 7.78 3.34
C ASN A 114 -6.92 7.95 1.88
N VAL A 115 -6.52 9.04 1.22
CA VAL A 115 -6.80 9.28 -0.21
C VAL A 115 -6.18 8.19 -1.08
N THR A 116 -4.93 7.76 -0.82
CA THR A 116 -4.29 6.68 -1.58
C THR A 116 -5.02 5.34 -1.40
N LEU A 117 -5.41 4.99 -0.18
CA LEU A 117 -6.12 3.74 0.11
C LEU A 117 -7.51 3.71 -0.53
N VAL A 118 -8.32 4.76 -0.33
CA VAL A 118 -9.66 4.85 -0.93
C VAL A 118 -9.57 4.99 -2.45
N GLY A 119 -8.61 5.78 -2.94
CA GLY A 119 -8.35 5.97 -4.36
C GLY A 119 -8.00 4.66 -5.06
N LYS A 120 -7.26 3.75 -4.41
CA LYS A 120 -6.98 2.42 -4.96
C LYS A 120 -8.26 1.63 -5.21
N VAL A 121 -9.19 1.61 -4.27
CA VAL A 121 -10.49 0.93 -4.44
C VAL A 121 -11.33 1.64 -5.49
N GLY A 122 -11.37 2.98 -5.46
CA GLY A 122 -12.09 3.77 -6.47
C GLY A 122 -11.61 3.48 -7.89
N LEU A 123 -10.29 3.47 -8.12
CA LEU A 123 -9.70 3.09 -9.41
C LEU A 123 -10.05 1.64 -9.76
N SER A 124 -9.96 0.71 -8.80
CA SER A 124 -10.32 -0.69 -9.03
C SER A 124 -11.78 -0.82 -9.48
N LEU A 125 -12.71 -0.12 -8.84
CA LEU A 125 -14.14 -0.11 -9.22
C LEU A 125 -14.38 0.53 -10.58
N LEU A 126 -13.72 1.66 -10.89
CA LEU A 126 -13.86 2.34 -12.18
C LEU A 126 -13.41 1.47 -13.34
N PHE A 127 -12.43 0.59 -13.13
CA PHE A 127 -11.82 -0.19 -14.21
C PHE A 127 -12.25 -1.65 -14.27
N THR A 128 -12.60 -2.27 -13.13
CA THR A 128 -12.96 -3.70 -13.05
C THR A 128 -14.42 -3.94 -12.67
N GLY A 129 -15.21 -2.88 -12.53
CA GLY A 129 -16.63 -2.96 -12.19
C GLY A 129 -16.87 -3.60 -10.83
N GLU A 130 -17.81 -4.56 -10.76
CA GLU A 130 -18.16 -5.25 -9.51
C GLU A 130 -16.99 -6.04 -8.89
N ASN A 131 -16.01 -6.46 -9.69
CA ASN A 131 -14.82 -7.14 -9.16
C ASN A 131 -13.88 -6.19 -8.40
N GLY A 132 -14.03 -4.87 -8.59
CA GLY A 132 -13.22 -3.85 -7.95
C GLY A 132 -13.41 -3.75 -6.43
N TRP A 133 -14.36 -4.50 -5.87
CA TRP A 133 -14.53 -4.66 -4.43
C TRP A 133 -13.51 -5.62 -3.79
N ALA A 134 -12.78 -6.41 -4.57
CA ALA A 134 -11.82 -7.39 -4.03
C ALA A 134 -10.78 -6.78 -3.05
N PRO A 135 -10.22 -5.58 -3.30
CA PRO A 135 -9.27 -4.95 -2.37
C PRO A 135 -9.94 -4.34 -1.12
N LEU A 136 -11.27 -4.31 -1.01
CA LEU A 136 -11.97 -3.60 0.06
C LEU A 136 -11.53 -4.08 1.45
N GLY A 137 -11.38 -5.39 1.65
CA GLY A 137 -10.91 -5.96 2.92
C GLY A 137 -9.53 -5.44 3.33
N ASN A 138 -8.58 -5.41 2.39
CA ASN A 138 -7.24 -4.86 2.64
C ASN A 138 -7.29 -3.35 2.95
N THR A 139 -8.22 -2.64 2.33
CA THR A 139 -8.32 -1.19 2.41
C THR A 139 -8.92 -0.81 3.75
N ILE A 140 -10.00 -1.47 4.18
CA ILE A 140 -10.59 -1.29 5.51
C ILE A 140 -9.54 -1.60 6.58
N PHE A 141 -8.81 -2.71 6.45
CA PHE A 141 -7.75 -3.05 7.39
C PHE A 141 -6.68 -1.95 7.45
N GLY A 142 -6.20 -1.48 6.29
CA GLY A 142 -5.22 -0.39 6.22
C GLY A 142 -5.73 0.91 6.83
N LEU A 143 -6.98 1.28 6.58
CA LEU A 143 -7.61 2.48 7.14
C LEU A 143 -7.71 2.41 8.67
N ILE A 144 -8.13 1.26 9.22
CA ILE A 144 -8.18 1.05 10.68
C ILE A 144 -6.79 1.17 11.28
N LEU A 145 -5.79 0.54 10.67
CA LEU A 145 -4.43 0.47 11.19
C LEU A 145 -3.76 1.86 11.16
N ILE A 146 -3.91 2.59 10.05
CA ILE A 146 -3.33 3.94 9.86
C ILE A 146 -4.04 4.96 10.76
N ASN A 147 -5.37 5.02 10.73
CA ASN A 147 -6.10 6.01 11.53
C ASN A 147 -6.03 5.69 13.03
N GLY A 148 -6.06 4.42 13.42
CA GLY A 148 -5.87 3.98 14.81
C GLY A 148 -4.48 4.38 15.34
N THR A 149 -3.43 4.10 14.58
CA THR A 149 -2.05 4.49 14.96
C THR A 149 -1.91 6.01 15.02
N GLY A 150 -2.45 6.72 14.02
CA GLY A 150 -2.46 8.19 13.98
C GLY A 150 -3.17 8.82 15.17
N ALA A 151 -4.38 8.33 15.49
CA ALA A 151 -5.18 8.79 16.63
C ALA A 151 -4.46 8.56 17.96
N PHE A 152 -3.86 7.38 18.15
CA PHE A 152 -3.08 7.06 19.34
C PHE A 152 -1.89 8.02 19.53
N ILE A 153 -1.15 8.31 18.45
CA ILE A 153 -0.02 9.26 18.49
C ILE A 153 -0.51 10.67 18.85
N MET A 154 -1.60 11.13 18.23
CA MET A 154 -2.18 12.45 18.50
C MET A 154 -2.67 12.55 19.95
N TYR A 155 -3.33 11.51 20.46
CA TYR A 155 -3.76 11.42 21.86
C TYR A 155 -2.58 11.53 22.83
N ARG A 156 -1.49 10.77 22.61
CA ARG A 156 -0.29 10.85 23.45
C ARG A 156 0.38 12.22 23.41
N LYS A 157 0.44 12.86 22.24
CA LYS A 157 0.98 14.23 22.12
C LYS A 157 0.15 15.25 22.90
N ARG A 158 -1.19 15.16 22.84
CA ARG A 158 -2.09 16.05 23.61
C ARG A 158 -1.93 15.83 25.12
N LYS A 159 -1.93 14.57 25.57
CA LYS A 159 -1.73 14.23 26.99
C LYS A 159 -0.41 14.78 27.54
N ASN A 160 0.68 14.62 26.79
CA ASN A 160 1.99 15.14 27.20
C ASN A 160 2.06 16.68 27.24
N LYS A 161 1.21 17.38 26.49
CA LYS A 161 1.10 18.84 26.54
C LYS A 161 0.37 19.27 27.82
N LEU A 162 -0.75 18.62 28.14
CA LEU A 162 -1.56 18.89 29.34
C LEU A 162 -0.83 18.59 30.66
N VAL A 163 0.11 17.64 30.68
CA VAL A 163 0.94 17.34 31.87
C VAL A 163 2.05 18.38 32.10
N LYS A 164 2.38 19.18 31.08
CA LYS A 164 3.43 20.21 31.15
C LYS A 164 2.90 21.62 31.41
N GLU A 165 1.58 21.81 31.34
CA GLU A 165 0.86 23.05 31.69
C GLU A 165 0.37 22.94 33.14
#